data_AF-A0A1S4AU21-F1
#
_entry.id   AF-A0A1S4AU21-F1
#
_cell.length_a   1.000
_cell.length_b   1.000
_cell.length_c   1.000
_cell.angle_alpha   90.00
_cell.angle_beta   90.00
_cell.angle_gamma   90.00
#
_symmetry.space_group_name_H-M   'P 1'
#
loop_
_entity.id
_entity.type
_entity.pdbx_description
1 polymer ?
#
loop_
_entity_poly.entity_id
_entity_poly.type
_entity_poly.pdbx_seq_one_letter_code
_entity_poly.pdbx_strand_id
1 'polypeptide(L)'
;MAGRNPPPYRPRGGVNFSSSSRSFHPSRNSTKNVNSEERKKASSSNWDNKAAIDGDIDDIQNLSPLVGTCPFMCPVEEREKRERLRDLAVFERLYGNPAKSSPSLAVKKFCRTISGKTVQDSDVRPLSVLEDTLNYLSNLLYSTEHPFEVVHDFIFDRMRSIRQDLSMQNIACSRVVSMYERMVCSFNQIILSKRT
;
A
#
# COMPACT_ATOMS: atom_id res chain seq x y z
N MET A 1 -61.75 -18.29 -2.86
CA MET A 1 -60.73 -19.18 -2.28
C MET A 1 -59.87 -18.36 -1.34
N ALA A 2 -59.95 -18.67 -0.04
CA ALA A 2 -59.47 -17.82 1.04
C ALA A 2 -57.94 -17.75 1.14
N GLY A 3 -57.43 -16.55 1.43
CA GLY A 3 -56.02 -16.25 1.65
C GLY A 3 -55.46 -16.92 2.90
N ARG A 4 -54.24 -17.43 2.79
CA ARG A 4 -53.48 -17.98 3.92
C ARG A 4 -52.66 -16.86 4.55
N ASN A 5 -53.05 -16.44 5.76
CA ASN A 5 -52.24 -15.58 6.62
C ASN A 5 -51.00 -16.34 7.13
N PRO A 6 -49.82 -15.70 7.18
CA PRO A 6 -48.63 -16.28 7.80
C PRO A 6 -48.75 -16.34 9.34
N PRO A 7 -48.06 -17.30 10.00
CA PRO A 7 -48.15 -17.46 11.46
C PRO A 7 -47.46 -16.32 12.21
N PRO A 8 -47.89 -16.01 13.45
CA PRO A 8 -47.34 -14.90 14.23
C PRO A 8 -45.90 -15.17 14.70
N TYR A 9 -45.06 -14.15 14.56
CA TYR A 9 -43.66 -14.11 14.97
C TYR A 9 -43.54 -14.16 16.51
N ARG A 10 -42.79 -15.13 17.06
CA ARG A 10 -42.46 -15.20 18.50
C ARG A 10 -41.11 -14.52 18.76
N PRO A 11 -41.01 -13.54 19.68
CA PRO A 11 -39.72 -12.94 20.06
C PRO A 11 -38.86 -13.94 20.82
N ARG A 12 -37.60 -14.11 20.41
CA ARG A 12 -36.59 -14.88 21.14
C ARG A 12 -35.99 -13.99 22.22
N GLY A 13 -35.98 -14.47 23.46
CA GLY A 13 -35.63 -13.73 24.67
C GLY A 13 -34.27 -13.04 24.63
N GLY A 14 -34.24 -11.84 25.21
CA GLY A 14 -33.06 -10.99 25.34
C GLY A 14 -31.98 -11.62 26.22
N VAL A 15 -30.73 -11.45 25.78
CA VAL A 15 -29.53 -11.74 26.57
C VAL A 15 -29.12 -10.44 27.28
N ASN A 16 -29.19 -10.46 28.61
CA ASN A 16 -28.74 -9.36 29.47
C ASN A 16 -27.20 -9.31 29.46
N PHE A 17 -26.63 -8.21 28.97
CA PHE A 17 -25.20 -7.93 29.06
C PHE A 17 -24.94 -7.11 30.33
N SER A 18 -24.71 -7.79 31.46
CA SER A 18 -24.23 -7.15 32.69
C SER A 18 -22.71 -7.00 32.63
N SER A 19 -22.26 -5.75 32.60
CA SER A 19 -20.87 -5.32 32.76
C SER A 19 -20.30 -5.76 34.12
N SER A 20 -19.18 -6.47 34.11
CA SER A 20 -18.38 -6.72 35.31
C SER A 20 -16.90 -6.71 34.98
N SER A 21 -16.26 -5.62 35.39
CA SER A 21 -14.83 -5.39 35.41
C SER A 21 -14.13 -6.49 36.22
N ARG A 22 -13.14 -7.17 35.61
CA ARG A 22 -12.25 -8.08 36.33
C ARG A 22 -10.80 -7.73 36.06
N SER A 23 -10.17 -7.19 37.09
CA SER A 23 -8.74 -6.90 37.21
C SER A 23 -7.94 -8.20 37.13
N PHE A 24 -7.00 -8.29 36.20
CA PHE A 24 -6.06 -9.41 36.11
C PHE A 24 -4.83 -9.15 36.99
N HIS A 25 -4.71 -9.92 38.07
CA HIS A 25 -3.47 -10.08 38.84
C HIS A 25 -2.74 -11.35 38.36
N PRO A 26 -1.45 -11.28 37.98
CA PRO A 26 -0.66 -12.46 37.68
C PRO A 26 -0.30 -13.23 38.96
N SER A 27 -0.65 -14.52 38.97
CA SER A 27 -0.31 -15.47 40.02
C SER A 27 1.18 -15.82 40.01
N ARG A 28 1.72 -15.91 41.23
CA ARG A 28 3.10 -16.16 41.62
C ARG A 28 3.34 -17.67 41.67
N ASN A 29 4.08 -18.25 40.73
CA ASN A 29 4.61 -19.60 40.88
C ASN A 29 6.12 -19.56 41.19
N SER A 30 6.43 -20.16 42.34
CA SER A 30 7.74 -20.28 42.95
C SER A 30 8.27 -21.70 42.71
N THR A 31 9.36 -21.83 41.96
CA THR A 31 10.24 -23.00 42.03
C THR A 31 11.66 -22.53 42.32
N LYS A 32 12.15 -22.93 43.49
CA LYS A 32 13.52 -22.75 44.01
C LYS A 32 14.44 -23.81 43.40
N ASN A 33 15.64 -23.43 42.94
CA ASN A 33 16.95 -23.72 43.58
C ASN A 33 18.08 -23.46 42.56
N VAL A 34 18.95 -22.47 42.83
CA VAL A 34 20.34 -22.63 43.37
C VAL A 34 21.35 -23.03 42.28
N ASN A 35 22.13 -22.06 41.79
CA ASN A 35 23.50 -21.90 42.29
C ASN A 35 24.03 -20.48 42.03
N SER A 36 24.73 -19.97 43.03
CA SER A 36 25.45 -18.71 43.10
C SER A 36 26.67 -18.70 42.19
N GLU A 37 26.98 -17.56 41.55
CA GLU A 37 28.29 -16.89 41.65
C GLU A 37 28.37 -15.61 40.80
N GLU A 38 28.82 -14.54 41.46
CA GLU A 38 29.51 -13.34 40.98
C GLU A 38 28.94 -12.43 39.87
N ARG A 39 28.37 -11.30 40.30
CA ARG A 39 28.48 -10.01 39.59
C ARG A 39 29.84 -9.38 39.88
N LYS A 40 30.66 -9.19 38.84
CA LYS A 40 31.72 -8.17 38.79
C LYS A 40 31.61 -7.32 37.53
N LYS A 41 32.08 -6.09 37.70
CA LYS A 41 31.82 -4.83 37.02
C LYS A 41 32.65 -4.68 35.73
N ALA A 42 32.12 -3.88 34.81
CA ALA A 42 32.80 -3.07 33.78
C ALA A 42 33.58 -3.79 32.66
N SER A 43 33.25 -3.46 31.41
CA SER A 43 34.15 -2.61 30.60
C SER A 43 33.51 -2.24 29.27
N SER A 44 33.69 -0.97 28.92
CA SER A 44 33.57 -0.40 27.58
C SER A 44 34.20 -1.31 26.50
N SER A 45 33.50 -1.49 25.39
CA SER A 45 34.07 -1.85 24.07
C SER A 45 33.13 -1.26 23.01
N ASN A 46 33.41 -0.03 22.57
CA ASN A 46 34.23 0.34 21.42
C ASN A 46 33.59 -0.12 20.09
N TRP A 47 32.86 0.81 19.48
CA TRP A 47 32.24 0.68 18.15
C TRP A 47 33.29 0.85 17.06
N ASP A 48 34.24 -0.07 16.96
CA ASP A 48 35.24 -0.08 15.89
C ASP A 48 35.17 -1.42 15.14
N ASN A 49 34.29 -1.48 14.14
CA ASN A 49 34.43 -2.42 13.03
C ASN A 49 34.44 -1.63 11.73
N LYS A 50 35.59 -0.98 11.50
CA LYS A 50 36.03 -0.51 10.18
C LYS A 50 36.55 -1.72 9.41
N ALA A 51 35.65 -2.55 8.92
CA ALA A 51 35.98 -3.58 7.93
C ALA A 51 35.80 -2.95 6.54
N ALA A 52 36.88 -2.96 5.77
CA ALA A 52 37.00 -2.36 4.45
C ALA A 52 35.89 -2.83 3.51
N ILE A 53 35.10 -1.87 3.01
CA ILE A 53 34.35 -2.02 1.76
C ILE A 53 35.23 -1.40 0.67
N ASP A 54 36.31 -2.11 0.33
CA ASP A 54 36.97 -1.95 -0.97
C ASP A 54 36.35 -3.02 -1.87
N GLY A 55 35.25 -2.64 -2.49
CA GLY A 55 34.52 -3.44 -3.47
C GLY A 55 33.91 -2.49 -4.48
N ASP A 56 34.70 -2.19 -5.51
CA ASP A 56 34.34 -1.70 -6.85
C ASP A 56 33.11 -0.80 -6.95
N ILE A 57 33.32 0.50 -6.70
CA ILE A 57 32.38 1.59 -7.05
C ILE A 57 32.17 1.69 -8.58
N ASP A 58 33.06 1.10 -9.37
CA ASP A 58 33.06 1.18 -10.84
C ASP A 58 31.99 0.31 -11.52
N ASP A 59 31.46 -0.73 -10.86
CA ASP A 59 30.45 -1.61 -11.45
C ASP A 59 29.02 -1.04 -11.43
N ILE A 60 28.75 0.00 -10.62
CA ILE A 60 27.44 0.68 -10.58
C ILE A 60 27.24 1.53 -11.85
N GLN A 61 28.33 1.95 -12.50
CA GLN A 61 28.28 2.82 -13.67
C GLN A 61 27.97 2.09 -14.98
N ASN A 62 27.98 0.75 -14.99
CA ASN A 62 27.72 -0.09 -16.18
C ASN A 62 26.38 -0.86 -16.13
N LEU A 63 25.53 -0.62 -15.14
CA LEU A 63 24.17 -1.16 -15.15
C LEU A 63 23.33 -0.41 -16.20
N SER A 64 22.80 -1.15 -17.18
CA SER A 64 21.82 -0.59 -18.10
C SER A 64 20.66 0.02 -17.29
N PRO A 65 20.24 1.26 -17.60
CA PRO A 65 19.10 1.87 -16.92
C PRO A 65 17.89 0.96 -17.03
N LEU A 66 17.20 0.70 -15.92
CA LEU A 66 15.92 -0.01 -15.93
C LEU A 66 14.94 0.78 -16.79
N VAL A 67 14.43 0.16 -17.86
CA VAL A 67 13.40 0.77 -18.72
C VAL A 67 12.11 -0.02 -18.55
N GLY A 68 11.08 0.61 -18.01
CA GLY A 68 9.78 -0.03 -17.85
C GLY A 68 9.13 -0.34 -19.19
N THR A 69 8.55 -1.54 -19.32
CA THR A 69 7.88 -2.01 -20.55
C THR A 69 6.40 -2.31 -20.36
N CYS A 70 5.84 -2.09 -19.16
CA CYS A 70 4.42 -2.29 -18.91
C CYS A 70 3.57 -1.32 -19.76
N PRO A 71 2.74 -1.79 -20.71
CA PRO A 71 1.97 -0.91 -21.58
C PRO A 71 0.68 -0.41 -20.92
N PHE A 72 0.41 -0.77 -19.66
CA PHE A 72 -0.84 -0.51 -18.96
C PHE A 72 -0.62 0.29 -17.68
N MET A 73 -1.68 0.93 -17.19
CA MET A 73 -1.66 1.64 -15.90
C MET A 73 -1.37 0.72 -14.69
N CYS A 74 -1.57 -0.59 -14.86
CA CYS A 74 -1.24 -1.64 -13.90
C CYS A 74 -0.69 -2.88 -14.63
N PRO A 75 0.47 -3.44 -14.20
CA PRO A 75 0.98 -4.70 -14.71
C PRO A 75 -0.06 -5.82 -14.66
N VAL A 76 -0.05 -6.69 -15.68
CA VAL A 76 -1.04 -7.76 -15.82
C VAL A 76 -1.01 -8.70 -14.62
N GLU A 77 0.17 -9.14 -14.21
CA GLU A 77 0.33 -10.05 -13.06
C GLU A 77 -0.18 -9.44 -11.76
N GLU A 78 0.09 -8.14 -11.55
CA GLU A 78 -0.43 -7.43 -10.38
C GLU A 78 -1.96 -7.38 -10.40
N ARG A 79 -2.55 -7.00 -11.53
CA ARG A 79 -4.02 -6.94 -11.68
C ARG A 79 -4.66 -8.31 -11.40
N GLU A 80 -4.16 -9.37 -12.03
CA GLU A 80 -4.68 -10.74 -11.84
C GLU A 80 -4.50 -11.23 -10.41
N LYS A 81 -3.38 -10.91 -9.76
CA LYS A 81 -3.16 -11.22 -8.35
C LYS A 81 -4.20 -10.52 -7.48
N ARG A 82 -4.49 -9.24 -7.76
CA ARG A 82 -5.46 -8.46 -7.00
C ARG A 82 -6.91 -8.88 -7.26
N GLU A 83 -7.23 -9.35 -8.46
CA GLU A 83 -8.52 -10.01 -8.77
C GLU A 83 -8.69 -11.29 -7.94
N ARG A 84 -7.68 -12.18 -7.93
CA ARG A 84 -7.69 -13.43 -7.15
C ARG A 84 -7.82 -13.18 -5.65
N LEU A 85 -7.11 -12.17 -5.12
CA LEU A 85 -7.12 -11.82 -3.70
C LEU A 85 -8.29 -10.90 -3.30
N ARG A 86 -9.13 -10.48 -4.26
CA ARG A 86 -10.20 -9.49 -4.05
C ARG A 86 -9.73 -8.17 -3.44
N ASP A 87 -8.52 -7.77 -3.80
CA ASP A 87 -7.84 -6.58 -3.29
C ASP A 87 -7.95 -5.41 -4.28
N LEU A 88 -9.06 -5.32 -5.02
CA LEU A 88 -9.37 -4.22 -5.94
C LEU A 88 -10.06 -3.05 -5.21
N ALA A 89 -9.56 -1.83 -5.40
CA ALA A 89 -10.23 -0.61 -4.94
C ALA A 89 -11.53 -0.39 -5.75
N VAL A 90 -12.46 0.38 -5.21
CA VAL A 90 -13.79 0.59 -5.83
C VAL A 90 -13.68 1.05 -7.29
N PHE A 91 -12.77 1.96 -7.59
CA PHE A 91 -12.51 2.51 -8.92
C PHE A 91 -11.92 1.51 -9.92
N GLU A 92 -11.38 0.39 -9.44
CA GLU A 92 -10.72 -0.62 -10.29
C GLU A 92 -11.66 -1.77 -10.65
N ARG A 93 -12.89 -1.77 -10.12
CA ARG A 93 -13.83 -2.89 -10.23
C ARG A 93 -14.69 -2.79 -11.48
N LEU A 94 -14.64 -3.82 -12.31
CA LEU A 94 -15.52 -3.93 -13.46
C LEU A 94 -16.95 -4.21 -12.99
N TYR A 95 -17.88 -3.28 -13.28
CA TYR A 95 -19.27 -3.33 -12.81
C TYR A 95 -19.40 -3.50 -11.29
N GLY A 96 -18.48 -2.92 -10.51
CA GLY A 96 -18.46 -3.02 -9.06
C GLY A 96 -18.05 -4.38 -8.49
N ASN A 97 -17.68 -5.36 -9.33
CA ASN A 97 -17.28 -6.69 -8.89
C ASN A 97 -15.86 -6.67 -8.27
N PRO A 98 -15.69 -7.07 -6.99
CA PRO A 98 -14.38 -7.04 -6.32
C PRO A 98 -13.37 -8.08 -6.85
N ALA A 99 -13.79 -9.02 -7.70
CA ALA A 99 -12.95 -10.06 -8.28
C ALA A 99 -12.71 -9.87 -9.79
N LYS A 100 -13.17 -8.77 -10.40
CA LYS A 100 -12.98 -8.47 -11.82
C LYS A 100 -12.55 -7.03 -12.03
N SER A 101 -11.55 -6.84 -12.88
CA SER A 101 -11.04 -5.55 -13.31
C SER A 101 -10.88 -5.52 -14.84
N SER A 102 -10.33 -4.42 -15.35
CA SER A 102 -9.91 -4.29 -16.75
C SER A 102 -8.59 -3.52 -16.82
N PRO A 103 -7.82 -3.64 -17.91
CA PRO A 103 -6.61 -2.85 -18.11
C PRO A 103 -6.83 -1.33 -18.06
N SER A 104 -8.03 -0.87 -18.38
CA SER A 104 -8.42 0.56 -18.38
C SER A 104 -8.83 1.10 -17.02
N LEU A 105 -9.05 0.23 -16.02
CA LEU A 105 -9.48 0.62 -14.67
C LEU A 105 -8.38 0.40 -13.63
N ALA A 106 -7.62 -0.69 -13.76
CA ALA A 106 -6.60 -1.07 -12.79
C ALA A 106 -5.42 -0.10 -12.80
N VAL A 107 -5.01 0.37 -11.62
CA VAL A 107 -3.83 1.21 -11.46
C VAL A 107 -2.85 0.55 -10.49
N LYS A 108 -1.57 0.53 -10.85
CA LYS A 108 -0.51 -0.11 -10.04
C LYS A 108 -0.51 0.42 -8.61
N LYS A 109 -0.58 -0.47 -7.61
CA LYS A 109 -0.46 -0.13 -6.19
C LYS A 109 0.96 0.31 -5.86
N PHE A 110 1.11 1.12 -4.82
CA PHE A 110 2.44 1.40 -4.29
C PHE A 110 3.00 0.17 -3.56
N CYS A 111 4.22 -0.24 -3.90
CA CYS A 111 4.89 -1.35 -3.25
C CYS A 111 5.83 -0.85 -2.14
N ARG A 112 5.53 -1.16 -0.86
CA ARG A 112 6.35 -0.71 0.28
C ARG A 112 7.73 -1.34 0.31
N THR A 113 7.80 -2.61 -0.06
CA THR A 113 9.01 -3.42 -0.01
C THR A 113 9.19 -4.11 -1.34
N ILE A 114 10.26 -3.76 -2.05
CA ILE A 114 10.72 -4.52 -3.20
C ILE A 114 11.50 -5.70 -2.64
N SER A 115 10.77 -6.75 -2.23
CA SER A 115 11.35 -7.92 -1.57
C SER A 115 11.86 -8.90 -2.63
N GLY A 116 13.16 -9.20 -2.63
CA GLY A 116 13.86 -10.42 -3.09
C GLY A 116 13.64 -10.95 -4.52
N LYS A 117 12.48 -10.74 -5.13
CA LYS A 117 12.21 -10.94 -6.54
C LYS A 117 12.86 -9.80 -7.32
N THR A 118 13.69 -10.17 -8.28
CA THR A 118 14.18 -9.26 -9.32
C THR A 118 12.97 -8.63 -10.02
N VAL A 119 12.81 -7.32 -9.85
CA VAL A 119 11.78 -6.57 -10.57
C VAL A 119 12.05 -6.70 -12.06
N GLN A 120 11.03 -7.08 -12.82
CA GLN A 120 11.13 -7.18 -14.27
C GLN A 120 10.78 -5.84 -14.92
N ASP A 121 11.28 -5.59 -16.11
CA ASP A 121 10.91 -4.42 -16.91
C ASP A 121 9.38 -4.33 -17.10
N SER A 122 8.72 -5.49 -17.25
CA SER A 122 7.25 -5.59 -17.39
C SER A 122 6.47 -5.20 -16.15
N ASP A 123 7.12 -5.13 -14.97
CA ASP A 123 6.51 -4.67 -13.73
C ASP A 123 6.51 -3.14 -13.64
N VAL A 124 7.30 -2.44 -14.45
CA VAL A 124 7.50 -0.99 -14.39
C VAL A 124 6.88 -0.33 -15.63
N ARG A 125 6.16 0.78 -15.42
CA ARG A 125 5.52 1.53 -16.50
C ARG A 125 6.51 2.51 -17.14
N PRO A 126 6.58 2.61 -18.48
CA PRO A 126 7.37 3.63 -19.16
C PRO A 126 6.79 5.02 -18.91
N LEU A 127 7.60 6.06 -19.18
CA LEU A 127 7.24 7.46 -18.94
C LEU A 127 5.90 7.88 -19.55
N SER A 128 5.60 7.47 -20.80
CA SER A 128 4.33 7.79 -21.46
C SER A 128 3.11 7.25 -20.68
N VAL A 129 3.17 5.98 -20.28
CA VAL A 129 2.11 5.34 -19.51
C VAL A 129 1.97 5.97 -18.12
N LEU A 130 3.08 6.40 -17.51
CA LEU A 130 3.04 7.12 -16.22
C LEU A 130 2.34 8.49 -16.33
N GLU A 131 2.56 9.23 -17.42
CA GLU A 131 1.84 10.48 -17.69
C GLU A 131 0.34 10.26 -17.92
N ASP A 132 -0.01 9.26 -18.74
CA ASP A 132 -1.41 8.89 -18.98
C ASP A 132 -2.10 8.44 -17.69
N THR A 133 -1.39 7.68 -16.84
CA THR A 133 -1.88 7.29 -15.53
C THR A 133 -2.14 8.51 -14.65
N LEU A 134 -1.22 9.48 -14.63
CA LEU A 134 -1.40 10.70 -13.84
C LEU A 134 -2.60 11.52 -14.33
N ASN A 135 -2.80 11.63 -15.65
CA ASN A 135 -3.96 12.29 -16.24
C ASN A 135 -5.27 11.63 -15.81
N TYR A 136 -5.34 10.30 -15.87
CA TYR A 136 -6.50 9.55 -15.39
C TYR A 136 -6.79 9.82 -13.91
N LEU A 137 -5.77 9.78 -13.05
CA LEU A 137 -5.94 10.04 -11.62
C LEU A 137 -6.39 11.48 -11.33
N SER A 138 -5.86 12.46 -12.08
CA SER A 138 -6.30 13.86 -11.99
C SER A 138 -7.79 14.01 -12.35
N ASN A 139 -8.27 13.31 -13.38
CA ASN A 139 -9.69 13.35 -13.75
C ASN A 139 -10.58 12.72 -12.67
N LEU A 140 -10.10 11.67 -12.00
CA LEU A 140 -10.84 11.01 -10.92
C LEU A 140 -10.99 11.90 -9.69
N LEU A 141 -10.06 12.82 -9.43
CA LEU A 141 -10.11 13.75 -8.30
C LEU A 141 -11.35 14.65 -8.33
N TYR A 142 -11.85 14.96 -9.52
CA TYR A 142 -13.03 15.80 -9.72
C TYR A 142 -14.35 15.01 -9.78
N SER A 143 -14.31 13.68 -9.63
CA SER A 143 -15.52 12.86 -9.59
C SER A 143 -16.27 13.05 -8.26
N THR A 144 -17.58 13.28 -8.34
CA THR A 144 -18.47 13.45 -7.18
C THR A 144 -19.17 12.15 -6.76
N GLU A 145 -18.88 11.02 -7.42
CA GLU A 145 -19.60 9.76 -7.21
C GLU A 145 -19.23 9.04 -5.90
N HIS A 146 -18.10 9.40 -5.28
CA HIS A 146 -17.56 8.70 -4.12
C HIS A 146 -17.14 9.67 -3.00
N PRO A 147 -17.16 9.22 -1.72
CA PRO A 147 -16.68 10.03 -0.61
C PRO A 147 -15.22 10.46 -0.83
N PHE A 148 -14.91 11.68 -0.40
CA PHE A 148 -13.60 12.28 -0.60
C PHE A 148 -12.46 11.39 -0.06
N GLU A 149 -12.62 10.79 1.12
CA GLU A 149 -11.64 9.89 1.73
C GLU A 149 -11.28 8.72 0.81
N VAL A 150 -12.30 8.14 0.15
CA VAL A 150 -12.12 6.97 -0.72
C VAL A 150 -11.36 7.36 -1.98
N VAL A 151 -11.72 8.49 -2.59
CA VAL A 151 -11.03 9.05 -3.77
C VAL A 151 -9.59 9.42 -3.41
N HIS A 152 -9.41 10.12 -2.29
CA HIS A 152 -8.11 10.56 -1.79
C HIS A 152 -7.16 9.39 -1.55
N ASP A 153 -7.57 8.39 -0.76
CA ASP A 153 -6.70 7.28 -0.37
C ASP A 153 -6.27 6.45 -1.58
N PHE A 154 -7.16 6.31 -2.56
CA PHE A 154 -6.83 5.70 -3.84
C PHE A 154 -5.79 6.51 -4.61
N ILE A 155 -6.07 7.80 -4.88
CA ILE A 155 -5.19 8.66 -5.66
C ILE A 155 -3.81 8.77 -4.99
N PHE A 156 -3.78 8.93 -3.67
CA PHE A 156 -2.57 9.02 -2.87
C PHE A 156 -1.63 7.83 -3.10
N ASP A 157 -2.17 6.62 -2.94
CA ASP A 157 -1.41 5.39 -3.12
C ASP A 157 -0.91 5.25 -4.57
N ARG A 158 -1.77 5.54 -5.55
CA ARG A 158 -1.41 5.40 -6.97
C ARG A 158 -0.41 6.45 -7.44
N MET A 159 -0.47 7.69 -6.96
CA MET A 159 0.57 8.69 -7.20
C MET A 159 1.90 8.27 -6.58
N ARG A 160 1.89 7.66 -5.39
CA ARG A 160 3.10 7.12 -4.77
C ARG A 160 3.71 5.97 -5.60
N SER A 161 2.87 5.15 -6.22
CA SER A 161 3.30 4.13 -7.19
C SER A 161 3.94 4.75 -8.45
N ILE A 162 3.37 5.83 -8.99
CA ILE A 162 3.98 6.55 -10.13
C ILE A 162 5.37 7.08 -9.76
N ARG A 163 5.50 7.73 -8.60
CA ARG A 163 6.79 8.23 -8.11
C ARG A 163 7.80 7.09 -7.94
N GLN A 164 7.36 5.94 -7.45
CA GLN A 164 8.20 4.75 -7.32
C GLN A 164 8.73 4.29 -8.68
N ASP A 165 7.88 4.18 -9.71
CA ASP A 165 8.32 3.78 -11.05
C ASP A 165 9.28 4.81 -11.69
N LEU A 166 9.05 6.11 -11.47
CA LEU A 166 9.95 7.17 -11.93
C LEU A 166 11.33 7.06 -11.27
N SER A 167 11.38 6.82 -9.96
CA SER A 167 12.63 6.63 -9.22
C SER A 167 13.38 5.38 -9.65
N MET A 168 12.66 4.27 -9.88
CA MET A 168 13.28 3.00 -10.30
C MET A 168 13.94 3.09 -11.69
N GLN A 169 13.39 3.90 -12.59
CA GLN A 169 13.94 4.10 -13.94
C GLN A 169 14.99 5.22 -13.99
N ASN A 170 15.25 5.91 -12.87
CA ASN A 170 16.21 7.02 -12.77
C ASN A 170 16.04 8.10 -13.87
N ILE A 171 14.79 8.44 -14.22
CA ILE A 171 14.50 9.38 -15.30
C ILE A 171 14.57 10.83 -14.76
N ALA A 172 15.46 11.64 -15.34
CA ALA A 172 15.59 13.06 -15.03
C ALA A 172 15.37 13.91 -16.28
N CYS A 173 14.14 14.35 -16.52
CA CYS A 173 13.80 15.27 -17.62
C CYS A 173 12.66 16.23 -17.22
N SER A 174 12.45 17.28 -18.01
CA SER A 174 11.44 18.33 -17.74
C SER A 174 10.01 17.77 -17.61
N ARG A 175 9.69 16.70 -18.35
CA ARG A 175 8.40 16.00 -18.24
C ARG A 175 8.19 15.43 -16.84
N VAL A 176 9.22 14.77 -16.29
CA VAL A 176 9.19 14.21 -14.94
C VAL A 176 9.04 15.31 -13.88
N VAL A 177 9.71 16.45 -14.06
CA VAL A 177 9.53 17.63 -13.18
C VAL A 177 8.07 18.08 -13.20
N SER A 178 7.48 18.27 -14.38
CA SER A 178 6.08 18.66 -14.53
C SER A 178 5.11 17.66 -13.87
N MET A 179 5.40 16.36 -13.96
CA MET A 179 4.62 15.33 -13.26
C MET A 179 4.68 15.49 -11.74
N TYR A 180 5.86 15.71 -11.17
CA TYR A 180 6.02 15.93 -9.73
C TYR A 180 5.28 17.18 -9.26
N GLU A 181 5.37 18.28 -10.01
CA GLU A 181 4.62 19.52 -9.72
C GLU A 181 3.12 19.27 -9.68
N ARG A 182 2.57 18.59 -10.70
CA ARG A 182 1.14 18.24 -10.76
C ARG A 182 0.69 17.38 -9.59
N MET A 183 1.50 16.41 -9.17
CA MET A 183 1.18 15.60 -8.00
C MET A 183 1.09 16.49 -6.76
N VAL A 184 2.09 17.34 -6.50
CA VAL A 184 2.11 18.27 -5.36
C VAL A 184 0.94 19.26 -5.40
N CYS A 185 0.58 19.79 -6.56
CA CYS A 185 -0.59 20.65 -6.71
C CYS A 185 -1.89 19.91 -6.38
N SER A 186 -2.04 18.67 -6.87
CA SER A 186 -3.20 17.82 -6.56
C SER A 186 -3.32 17.58 -5.05
N PHE A 187 -2.20 17.33 -4.37
CA PHE A 187 -2.13 17.23 -2.91
C PHE A 187 -2.62 18.48 -2.19
N ASN A 188 -2.15 19.66 -2.62
CA ASN A 188 -2.55 20.91 -1.99
C ASN A 188 -4.05 21.17 -2.17
N GLN A 189 -4.61 20.86 -3.35
CA GLN A 189 -6.04 21.00 -3.60
C GLN A 189 -6.89 20.06 -2.71
N ILE A 190 -6.44 18.82 -2.54
CA ILE A 190 -7.03 17.83 -1.63
C ILE A 190 -7.05 18.35 -0.19
N ILE A 191 -5.93 18.88 0.31
CA ILE A 191 -5.84 19.39 1.68
C ILE A 191 -6.76 20.59 1.89
N LEU A 192 -6.88 21.48 0.91
CA LEU A 192 -7.77 22.64 0.98
C LEU A 192 -9.24 22.22 1.01
N SER A 193 -9.63 21.20 0.24
CA SER A 193 -11.01 20.70 0.20
C SER A 193 -11.49 20.08 1.51
N LYS A 194 -10.61 19.63 2.41
CA LYS A 194 -10.98 19.13 3.76
C LYS A 194 -11.20 20.24 4.79
N ARG A 195 -10.82 21.49 4.48
CA ARG A 195 -10.93 22.63 5.42
C ARG A 195 -12.20 23.46 5.24
N THR A 196 -12.99 23.18 4.21
CA THR A 196 -14.30 23.78 3.92
C THR A 196 -15.41 22.79 4.21
#